data_AF-A0A0N0ZUU2-F1
#
_entry.id   AF-A0A0N0ZUU2-F1
#
_cell.length_a   1.000
_cell.length_b   1.000
_cell.length_c   1.000
_cell.angle_alpha   90.00
_cell.angle_beta   90.00
_cell.angle_gamma   90.00
#
_symmetry.space_group_name_H-M   'P 1'
#
loop_
_entity.id
_entity.type
_entity.pdbx_description
1 polymer ?
#
loop_
_entity_poly.entity_id
_entity_poly.type
_entity_poly.pdbx_seq_one_letter_code
_entity_poly.pdbx_strand_id
1 'polypeptide(L)'
;MELNELYDQLIAEGCVRFCIEGVGGQRYDDMERLEMKAGQWQVNYYERGRVVETLFSSPDKQEAIRFYYDYVMKIQHWHLVVFTRSSAVFNWYKDILESLNIHTVQNNIEEKDDHKYRLFVINKDIFKAKEALDEIPYFDEDLKQP
;
A
#
# COMPACT_ATOMS: atom_id res chain seq x y z
N MET A 1 5.20 -19.10 -12.89
CA MET A 1 4.90 -17.66 -12.90
C MET A 1 6.21 -16.90 -12.92
N GLU A 2 6.32 -15.91 -13.79
CA GLU A 2 7.47 -15.00 -13.85
C GLU A 2 7.33 -13.83 -12.89
N LEU A 3 8.43 -13.14 -12.59
CA LEU A 3 8.43 -12.06 -11.59
C LEU A 3 7.59 -10.84 -12.04
N ASN A 4 7.60 -10.52 -13.33
CA ASN A 4 6.72 -9.47 -13.87
C ASN A 4 5.24 -9.85 -13.79
N GLU A 5 4.91 -11.12 -14.05
CA GLU A 5 3.53 -11.61 -13.92
C GLU A 5 3.05 -11.53 -12.46
N LEU A 6 3.91 -11.92 -11.51
CA LEU A 6 3.63 -11.76 -10.08
C LEU A 6 3.43 -10.29 -9.71
N TYR A 7 4.29 -9.39 -10.20
CA TYR A 7 4.17 -7.96 -9.96
C TYR A 7 2.83 -7.41 -10.46
N ASP A 8 2.50 -7.68 -11.72
CA ASP A 8 1.27 -7.21 -12.35
C ASP A 8 0.03 -7.77 -11.63
N GLN A 9 0.08 -9.04 -11.19
CA GLN A 9 -0.98 -9.64 -10.40
C GLN A 9 -1.15 -8.93 -9.05
N LEU A 10 -0.07 -8.70 -8.30
CA LEU A 10 -0.15 -7.99 -7.01
C LEU A 10 -0.65 -6.55 -7.19
N ILE A 11 -0.22 -5.84 -8.23
CA ILE A 11 -0.78 -4.52 -8.57
C ILE A 11 -2.28 -4.62 -8.85
N ALA A 12 -2.71 -5.57 -9.68
CA ALA A 12 -4.13 -5.76 -9.99
C ALA A 12 -4.97 -6.14 -8.75
N GLU A 13 -4.35 -6.73 -7.73
CA GLU A 13 -4.98 -7.00 -6.43
C GLU A 13 -5.03 -5.77 -5.50
N GLY A 14 -4.51 -4.63 -5.94
CA GLY A 14 -4.43 -3.42 -5.12
C GLY A 14 -3.40 -3.54 -4.01
N CYS A 15 -2.42 -4.42 -4.14
CA CYS A 15 -1.30 -4.49 -3.20
C CYS A 15 -0.39 -3.27 -3.40
N VAL A 16 0.08 -2.70 -2.29
CA VAL A 16 1.02 -1.54 -2.33
C VAL A 16 2.22 -1.68 -1.41
N ARG A 17 2.11 -2.54 -0.40
CA ARG A 17 3.16 -2.82 0.55
C ARG A 17 3.95 -4.04 0.07
N PHE A 18 4.62 -3.91 -1.07
CA PHE A 18 5.40 -5.01 -1.65
C PHE A 18 6.46 -4.48 -2.64
N CYS A 19 7.51 -5.27 -2.87
CA CYS A 19 8.57 -4.99 -3.83
C CYS A 19 9.23 -6.29 -4.32
N ILE A 20 9.58 -6.35 -5.59
CA ILE A 20 10.30 -7.48 -6.17
C ILE A 20 11.61 -6.94 -6.73
N GLU A 21 12.75 -7.49 -6.30
CA GLU A 21 14.05 -7.03 -6.77
C GLU A 21 14.17 -7.17 -8.30
N GLY A 22 14.55 -6.07 -8.95
CA GLY A 22 14.65 -6.00 -10.40
C GLY A 22 13.31 -5.88 -11.14
N VAL A 23 12.18 -5.80 -10.43
CA VAL A 23 10.84 -5.64 -11.01
C VAL A 23 10.06 -4.53 -10.32
N GLY A 24 9.70 -3.50 -11.09
CA GLY A 24 9.02 -2.32 -10.56
C GLY A 24 9.93 -1.45 -9.69
N GLY A 25 9.31 -0.62 -8.84
CA GLY A 25 10.01 0.29 -7.94
C GLY A 25 9.46 0.25 -6.52
N GLN A 26 10.32 0.54 -5.54
CA GLN A 26 9.93 0.71 -4.14
C GLN A 26 9.08 1.97 -3.98
N ARG A 27 7.91 1.84 -3.36
CA ARG A 27 6.97 2.95 -3.12
C ARG A 27 6.76 3.30 -1.64
N TYR A 28 7.18 2.41 -0.74
CA TYR A 28 7.00 2.54 0.70
C TYR A 28 8.32 2.26 1.42
N ASP A 29 8.52 2.93 2.56
CA ASP A 29 9.69 2.71 3.41
C ASP A 29 9.66 1.35 4.11
N ASP A 30 8.45 0.92 4.48
CA ASP A 30 8.18 -0.35 5.15
C ASP A 30 7.43 -1.28 4.21
N MET A 31 8.01 -2.44 3.90
CA MET A 31 7.45 -3.34 2.87
C MET A 31 8.04 -4.75 2.88
N GLU A 32 7.31 -5.68 2.28
CA GLU A 32 7.74 -7.03 1.99
C GLU A 32 8.48 -7.08 0.65
N ARG A 33 9.70 -7.63 0.65
CA ARG A 33 10.54 -7.71 -0.54
C ARG A 33 10.89 -9.15 -0.90
N LEU A 34 10.70 -9.52 -2.17
CA LEU A 34 11.24 -10.74 -2.78
C LEU A 34 12.56 -10.42 -3.49
N GLU A 35 13.65 -11.10 -3.15
CA GLU A 35 14.99 -10.81 -3.69
C GLU A 35 15.90 -12.05 -3.74
N MET A 36 16.97 -12.00 -4.54
CA MET A 36 17.96 -13.08 -4.65
C MET A 36 19.23 -12.69 -3.89
N LYS A 37 19.52 -13.39 -2.79
CA LYS A 37 20.70 -13.15 -1.93
C LYS A 37 21.49 -14.42 -1.71
N ALA A 38 22.80 -14.36 -1.98
CA ALA A 38 23.73 -15.47 -1.78
C ALA A 38 23.25 -16.81 -2.39
N GLY A 39 22.61 -16.76 -3.57
CA GLY A 39 22.09 -17.96 -4.24
C GLY A 39 20.78 -18.51 -3.67
N GLN A 40 20.08 -17.74 -2.82
CA GLN A 40 18.77 -18.08 -2.28
C GLN A 40 17.76 -16.99 -2.62
N TRP A 41 16.54 -17.39 -2.99
CA TRP A 41 15.40 -16.50 -3.01
C TRP A 41 14.91 -16.27 -1.58
N GLN A 42 14.83 -15.01 -1.18
CA GLN A 42 14.41 -14.60 0.16
C GLN A 42 13.20 -13.69 0.10
N VAL A 43 12.31 -13.87 1.07
CA VAL A 43 11.25 -12.90 1.39
C VAL A 43 11.62 -12.21 2.69
N ASN A 44 11.85 -10.91 2.61
CA ASN A 44 12.30 -10.11 3.73
C ASN A 44 11.29 -9.00 4.04
N TYR A 45 11.05 -8.74 5.31
CA TYR A 45 10.39 -7.52 5.76
C TYR A 45 11.43 -6.42 5.96
N TYR A 46 11.18 -5.28 5.33
CA TYR A 46 11.97 -4.08 5.44
C TYR A 46 11.24 -3.02 6.26
N GLU A 47 11.97 -2.32 7.11
CA GLU A 47 11.52 -1.10 7.79
C GLU A 47 12.56 -0.01 7.52
N ARG A 48 12.11 1.13 6.99
CA ARG A 48 12.97 2.29 6.65
C ARG A 48 14.24 1.90 5.88
N GLY A 49 14.08 1.04 4.88
CA GLY A 49 15.16 0.57 4.01
C GLY A 49 16.14 -0.43 4.63
N ARG A 50 15.88 -0.92 5.85
CA ARG A 50 16.69 -1.97 6.50
C ARG A 50 15.92 -3.27 6.59
N VAL A 51 16.61 -4.39 6.37
CA VAL A 51 16.04 -5.71 6.65
C VAL A 51 15.84 -5.83 8.15
N VAL A 52 14.60 -6.05 8.56
CA VAL A 52 14.25 -6.33 9.97
C VAL A 52 14.15 -7.84 10.17
N GLU A 53 13.53 -8.54 9.23
CA GLU A 53 13.26 -9.97 9.35
C GLU A 53 13.33 -10.68 7.99
N THR A 54 13.87 -11.91 7.99
CA THR A 54 13.75 -12.86 6.88
C THR A 54 12.60 -13.81 7.17
N LEU A 55 11.51 -13.66 6.41
CA LEU A 55 10.27 -14.42 6.57
C LEU A 55 10.34 -15.80 5.91
N PHE A 56 11.12 -15.91 4.83
CA PHE A 56 11.27 -17.15 4.06
C PHE A 56 12.57 -17.14 3.26
N SER A 57 13.14 -18.33 3.01
CA SER A 57 14.30 -18.52 2.14
C SER A 57 14.23 -19.90 1.47
N SER A 58 14.50 -19.95 0.17
CA SER A 58 14.59 -21.21 -0.60
C SER A 58 15.53 -21.05 -1.81
N PRO A 59 16.23 -22.11 -2.24
CA PRO A 59 16.87 -22.12 -3.55
C PRO A 59 15.87 -22.13 -4.72
N ASP A 60 14.62 -22.55 -4.48
CA ASP A 60 13.58 -22.67 -5.51
C ASP A 60 12.82 -21.34 -5.68
N LYS A 61 12.96 -20.76 -6.88
CA LYS A 61 12.26 -19.53 -7.29
C LYS A 61 10.74 -19.66 -7.16
N GLN A 62 10.15 -20.77 -7.62
CA GLN A 62 8.71 -20.92 -7.66
C GLN A 62 8.13 -21.12 -6.25
N GLU A 63 8.88 -21.79 -5.36
CA GLU A 63 8.50 -21.89 -3.96
C GLU A 63 8.47 -20.53 -3.27
N ALA A 64 9.52 -19.71 -3.46
CA ALA A 64 9.60 -18.37 -2.91
C ALA A 64 8.51 -17.44 -3.48
N ILE A 65 8.23 -17.51 -4.79
CA ILE A 65 7.15 -16.77 -5.42
C ILE A 65 5.79 -17.12 -4.81
N ARG A 66 5.51 -18.41 -4.61
CA ARG A 66 4.25 -18.86 -4.01
C ARG A 66 4.11 -18.37 -2.57
N PHE A 67 5.15 -18.57 -1.75
CA PHE A 67 5.17 -18.06 -0.38
C PHE A 67 4.93 -16.54 -0.36
N TYR A 68 5.65 -15.80 -1.21
CA TYR A 68 5.58 -14.35 -1.27
C TYR A 68 4.17 -13.87 -1.64
N TYR A 69 3.57 -14.44 -2.68
CA TYR A 69 2.20 -14.14 -3.08
C TYR A 69 1.22 -14.38 -1.94
N ASP A 70 1.24 -15.59 -1.36
CA ASP A 70 0.35 -15.97 -0.27
C ASP A 70 0.51 -15.09 0.97
N TYR A 71 1.74 -14.61 1.22
CA TYR A 71 2.04 -13.70 2.32
C TYR A 71 1.49 -12.30 2.06
N VAL A 72 1.85 -11.70 0.92
CA VAL A 72 1.44 -10.33 0.56
C VAL A 72 -0.08 -10.22 0.49
N MET A 73 -0.77 -11.21 -0.09
CA MET A 73 -2.23 -11.21 -0.21
C MET A 73 -2.98 -11.25 1.14
N LYS A 74 -2.31 -11.63 2.24
CA LYS A 74 -2.90 -11.60 3.60
C LYS A 74 -2.76 -10.24 4.28
N ILE A 75 -1.98 -9.33 3.70
CA ILE A 75 -1.76 -8.00 4.26
C ILE A 75 -2.94 -7.11 3.84
N GLN A 76 -3.49 -6.36 4.79
CA GLN A 76 -4.44 -5.30 4.45
C GLN A 76 -3.67 -4.11 3.88
N HIS A 77 -3.89 -3.82 2.60
CA HIS A 77 -3.21 -2.74 1.89
C HIS A 77 -4.01 -1.45 1.95
N TRP A 78 -3.51 -0.44 2.65
CA TRP A 78 -4.20 0.84 2.81
C TRP A 78 -3.72 1.83 1.75
N HIS A 79 -4.68 2.42 1.04
CA HIS A 79 -4.43 3.44 0.04
C HIS A 79 -4.98 4.76 0.53
N LEU A 80 -4.12 5.76 0.66
CA LEU A 80 -4.53 7.10 1.05
C LEU A 80 -5.45 7.68 -0.04
N VAL A 81 -6.60 8.20 0.37
CA VAL A 81 -7.55 8.91 -0.50
C VAL A 81 -7.58 10.39 -0.16
N VAL A 82 -7.52 10.73 1.12
CA VAL A 82 -7.57 12.12 1.59
C VAL A 82 -6.61 12.32 2.74
N PHE A 83 -5.88 13.43 2.70
CA PHE A 83 -5.18 14.00 3.84
C PHE A 83 -5.54 15.48 3.95
N THR A 84 -6.26 15.87 5.01
CA THR A 84 -6.83 17.22 5.12
C THR A 84 -6.94 17.68 6.59
N ARG A 85 -6.93 18.98 6.84
CA ARG A 85 -7.35 19.57 8.13
C ARG A 85 -8.85 19.88 8.19
N SER A 86 -9.52 19.88 7.03
CA SER A 86 -10.94 20.18 6.92
C SER A 86 -11.80 18.94 7.16
N SER A 87 -12.53 18.91 8.26
CA SER A 87 -13.52 17.85 8.53
C SER A 87 -14.63 17.80 7.48
N ALA A 88 -14.98 18.94 6.87
CA ALA A 88 -15.96 19.00 5.79
C ALA A 88 -15.47 18.28 4.53
N VAL A 89 -14.21 18.51 4.13
CA VAL A 89 -13.58 17.81 2.99
C VAL A 89 -13.49 16.32 3.29
N PHE A 90 -13.00 15.95 4.48
CA PHE A 90 -12.91 14.56 4.91
C PHE A 90 -14.27 13.84 4.82
N ASN A 91 -15.32 14.43 5.38
CA ASN A 91 -16.66 13.84 5.37
C ASN A 91 -17.23 13.75 3.95
N TRP A 92 -17.00 14.74 3.08
CA TRP A 92 -17.45 14.68 1.69
C TRP A 92 -16.88 13.47 0.94
N TYR A 93 -15.56 13.24 1.04
CA TYR A 93 -14.93 12.06 0.43
C TYR A 93 -15.43 10.76 1.05
N LYS A 94 -15.57 10.72 2.37
CA LYS A 94 -16.06 9.55 3.09
C LYS A 94 -17.48 9.18 2.66
N ASP A 95 -18.39 10.14 2.63
CA ASP A 95 -19.78 9.94 2.24
C ASP A 95 -19.90 9.42 0.80
N ILE A 96 -19.10 9.95 -0.13
CA ILE A 96 -19.06 9.46 -1.52
C ILE A 96 -18.59 8.01 -1.57
N LEU A 97 -17.47 7.68 -0.94
CA LEU A 97 -16.92 6.32 -0.97
C LEU A 97 -17.90 5.32 -0.32
N GLU A 98 -18.47 5.66 0.83
CA GLU A 98 -19.43 4.80 1.54
C GLU A 98 -20.73 4.62 0.75
N SER A 99 -21.20 5.65 0.02
CA SER A 99 -22.36 5.54 -0.88
C SER A 99 -22.14 4.54 -2.03
N LEU A 100 -20.88 4.25 -2.37
CA LEU A 100 -20.47 3.27 -3.39
C LEU A 100 -20.16 1.89 -2.80
N ASN A 101 -20.49 1.67 -1.52
CA ASN A 101 -20.13 0.47 -0.75
C ASN A 101 -18.61 0.20 -0.71
N ILE A 102 -17.79 1.25 -0.75
CA ILE A 102 -16.34 1.14 -0.55
C ILE A 102 -16.05 1.24 0.94
N HIS A 103 -15.27 0.29 1.46
CA HIS A 103 -14.88 0.33 2.87
C HIS A 103 -13.79 1.38 3.10
N THR A 104 -14.01 2.25 4.09
CA THR A 104 -13.06 3.29 4.45
C THR A 104 -12.45 3.05 5.83
N VAL A 105 -11.19 3.47 5.98
CA VAL A 105 -10.47 3.48 7.26
C VAL A 105 -10.03 4.90 7.57
N GLN A 106 -10.42 5.39 8.75
CA GLN A 106 -10.00 6.68 9.28
C GLN A 106 -8.79 6.49 10.21
N ASN A 107 -7.72 7.25 10.00
CA ASN A 107 -6.52 7.19 10.83
C ASN A 107 -5.92 8.59 11.03
N ASN A 108 -6.54 9.39 11.89
CA ASN A 108 -6.17 10.79 12.09
C ASN A 108 -4.79 10.94 12.76
N ILE A 109 -4.15 12.08 12.52
CA ILE A 109 -2.96 12.54 13.24
C ILE A 109 -3.39 13.65 14.18
N GLU A 110 -3.15 13.46 15.47
CA GLU A 110 -3.47 14.43 16.53
C GLU A 110 -2.17 14.98 17.11
N GLU A 111 -1.80 16.20 16.72
CA GLU A 111 -0.70 16.95 17.30
C GLU A 111 -1.25 18.14 18.09
N LYS A 112 -0.44 18.69 19.00
CA LYS A 112 -0.84 19.82 19.85
C LYS A 112 -1.21 21.01 18.96
N ASP A 113 -2.51 21.28 18.84
CA ASP A 113 -3.14 22.32 18.02
C ASP A 113 -3.15 22.07 16.49
N ASP A 114 -2.80 20.86 16.02
CA ASP A 114 -2.89 20.49 14.60
C ASP A 114 -3.55 19.12 14.44
N HIS A 115 -4.80 19.13 13.98
CA HIS A 115 -5.57 17.91 13.72
C HIS A 115 -5.64 17.66 12.22
N LYS A 116 -5.12 16.52 11.79
CA LYS A 116 -5.12 16.13 10.38
C LYS A 116 -5.91 14.84 10.19
N TYR A 117 -6.94 14.90 9.37
CA TYR A 117 -7.75 13.77 8.97
C TYR A 117 -7.07 12.99 7.85
N ARG A 118 -7.02 11.67 7.97
CA ARG A 118 -6.61 10.77 6.88
C ARG A 118 -7.67 9.73 6.61
N LEU A 119 -8.08 9.63 5.36
CA LEU A 119 -9.02 8.63 4.87
C LEU A 119 -8.29 7.66 3.95
N PHE A 120 -8.48 6.37 4.20
CA PHE A 120 -7.91 5.30 3.40
C PHE A 120 -9.01 4.39 2.86
N VAL A 121 -8.73 3.74 1.74
CA VAL A 121 -9.48 2.57 1.24
C VAL A 121 -8.57 1.35 1.21
N ILE A 122 -9.15 0.15 1.13
CA ILE A 122 -8.40 -1.10 1.28
C ILE A 122 -8.30 -1.91 -0.01
N ASN A 123 -7.14 -2.52 -0.26
CA ASN A 123 -6.90 -3.47 -1.33
C ASN A 123 -7.41 -2.95 -2.70
N LYS A 124 -8.27 -3.71 -3.39
CA LYS A 124 -8.85 -3.35 -4.70
C LYS A 124 -9.83 -2.19 -4.67
N ASP A 125 -10.34 -1.76 -3.51
CA ASP A 125 -11.29 -0.66 -3.46
C ASP A 125 -10.69 0.66 -3.96
N ILE A 126 -9.34 0.76 -4.00
CA ILE A 126 -8.65 1.87 -4.64
C ILE A 126 -9.04 2.06 -6.11
N PHE A 127 -9.35 0.98 -6.85
CA PHE A 127 -9.72 1.10 -8.26
C PHE A 127 -11.08 1.75 -8.42
N LYS A 128 -12.07 1.31 -7.63
CA LYS A 128 -13.39 1.94 -7.60
C LYS A 128 -13.32 3.38 -7.11
N ALA A 129 -12.48 3.67 -6.12
CA ALA A 129 -12.27 5.02 -5.63
C ALA A 129 -11.70 5.93 -6.73
N LYS A 130 -10.72 5.46 -7.52
CA LYS A 130 -10.15 6.20 -8.66
C LYS A 130 -11.11 6.38 -9.82
N GLU A 131 -12.06 5.47 -10.01
CA GLU A 131 -13.12 5.63 -11.03
C GLU A 131 -14.16 6.68 -10.61
N ALA A 132 -14.42 6.81 -9.30
CA ALA A 132 -15.42 7.72 -8.75
C ALA A 132 -14.90 9.14 -8.48
N LEU A 133 -13.59 9.28 -8.29
CA LEU A 133 -12.95 10.53 -7.85
C LEU A 133 -11.78 10.85 -8.78
N ASP A 134 -11.82 12.02 -9.43
CA ASP A 134 -10.85 12.39 -10.47
C ASP A 134 -9.41 12.55 -9.94
N GLU A 135 -9.22 13.00 -8.69
CA GLU A 135 -7.90 13.23 -8.11
C GLU A 135 -7.79 12.68 -6.68
N ILE A 136 -7.22 11.48 -6.53
CA ILE A 136 -6.83 10.90 -5.25
C ILE A 136 -5.37 10.43 -5.27
N PRO A 137 -4.59 10.61 -4.18
CA PRO A 137 -5.00 11.26 -2.93
C PRO A 137 -5.16 12.77 -3.04
N TYR A 138 -6.18 13.31 -2.37
CA TYR A 138 -6.35 14.74 -2.16
C TYR A 138 -5.50 15.22 -0.97
N PHE A 139 -4.86 16.38 -1.16
CA PHE A 139 -4.14 17.12 -0.12
C PHE A 139 -4.60 18.57 -0.12
N ASP A 140 -4.81 19.16 1.06
CA ASP A 140 -5.04 20.60 1.15
C ASP A 140 -3.82 21.40 0.66
N GLU A 141 -4.07 22.60 0.14
CA GLU A 141 -3.01 23.52 -0.29
C GLU A 141 -2.05 23.91 0.85
N ASP A 142 -2.56 24.07 2.07
CA ASP A 142 -1.76 24.41 3.26
C ASP A 142 -1.00 23.22 3.85
N LEU A 143 -1.27 21.99 3.37
CA LEU A 143 -0.42 20.82 3.64
C LEU A 143 0.77 20.72 2.66
N LYS A 144 0.78 21.52 1.58
CA LYS A 144 1.85 21.52 0.57
C LYS A 144 3.04 22.41 0.95
N GLN A 145 2.98 23.15 2.05
CA GLN A 145 4.11 23.95 2.54
C GLN A 145 4.75 23.30 3.78
N PRO A 146 6.09 23.11 3.78
CA PRO A 146 6.82 22.51 4.89
C PRO A 146 6.88 23.38 6.15
#